data_AF-A0A2L0BDL1-F1
#
_entry.id   AF-A0A2L0BDL1-F1
#
_cell.length_a   1.000
_cell.length_b   1.000
_cell.length_c   1.000
_cell.angle_alpha   90.00
_cell.angle_beta   90.00
_cell.angle_gamma   90.00
#
_symmetry.space_group_name_H-M   'P 1'
#
loop_
_entity.id
_entity.type
_entity.pdbx_description
1 polymer ?
#
loop_
_entity_poly.entity_id
_entity_poly.type
_entity_poly.pdbx_seq_one_letter_code
_entity_poly.pdbx_strand_id
1 'polypeptide(L)'
;PQLAAYRDYLLSEQHLQSTLSLKECIANPDLALNRGILEPMAILKRNGKIETNNCVILIDALCEAEYHRPDHGDTITTFLVKHMCHFPSWLKVVATIRTQLQEVTKQLPYTRISLDNITTNENLQKDMLDYINFRLQNSPSIQSNITLSTAIKLESGNVTQHKFSQHLLNLSQGSFLFAKLTLDLLERGHLVAKSSGYKVLPVTLAQIYLLHFNLRFPTVRSFEKVTHVLSVCLSALYPLTLLEIYYSVNSLLVDRFLPWTEFLQRFKLLSGFLVKRL
;
A
#
# COMPACT_ATOMS: atom_id res chain seq x y z
N PRO A 1 22.05 9.47 -8.46
CA PRO A 1 21.75 8.34 -7.54
C PRO A 1 22.50 8.58 -6.22
N GLN A 2 21.95 8.15 -5.08
CA GLN A 2 22.60 8.37 -3.77
C GLN A 2 23.95 7.62 -3.63
N LEU A 3 24.12 6.50 -4.32
CA LEU A 3 25.35 5.70 -4.35
C LEU A 3 26.08 5.87 -5.70
N ALA A 4 26.44 7.11 -6.07
CA ALA A 4 27.08 7.41 -7.35
C ALA A 4 28.40 6.62 -7.55
N ALA A 5 29.27 6.58 -6.54
CA ALA A 5 30.53 5.85 -6.60
C ALA A 5 30.36 4.34 -6.89
N TYR A 6 29.32 3.71 -6.30
CA TYR A 6 29.02 2.30 -6.57
C TYR A 6 28.48 2.09 -7.98
N ARG A 7 27.62 2.99 -8.47
CA ARG A 7 27.17 2.97 -9.87
C ARG A 7 28.35 3.06 -10.84
N ASP A 8 29.25 4.00 -10.63
CA ASP A 8 30.37 4.23 -11.55
C ASP A 8 31.33 3.04 -11.53
N TYR A 9 31.57 2.45 -10.36
CA TYR A 9 32.33 1.20 -10.22
C TYR A 9 31.65 0.01 -10.93
N LEU A 10 30.34 -0.13 -10.78
CA LEU A 10 29.58 -1.17 -11.48
C LEU A 10 29.65 -1.00 -13.00
N LEU A 11 29.61 0.23 -13.51
CA LEU A 11 29.71 0.51 -14.94
C LEU A 11 31.13 0.28 -15.49
N SER A 12 32.17 0.45 -14.68
CA SER A 12 33.55 0.18 -15.11
C SER A 12 33.93 -1.29 -15.07
N GLU A 13 33.31 -2.09 -14.20
CA GLU A 13 33.70 -3.48 -13.94
C GLU A 13 32.78 -4.51 -14.62
N GLN A 14 33.24 -5.10 -15.71
CA GLN A 14 32.45 -6.07 -16.49
C GLN A 14 32.13 -7.36 -15.71
N HIS A 15 33.03 -7.79 -14.82
CA HIS A 15 32.80 -8.96 -13.97
C HIS A 15 31.65 -8.72 -12.98
N LEU A 16 31.50 -7.50 -12.48
CA LEU A 16 30.44 -7.11 -11.55
C LEU A 16 29.09 -7.06 -12.26
N GLN A 17 29.06 -6.51 -13.48
CA GLN A 17 27.87 -6.53 -14.35
C GLN A 17 27.42 -7.96 -14.66
N SER A 18 28.37 -8.87 -14.91
CA SER A 18 28.07 -10.28 -15.18
C SER A 18 27.46 -10.96 -13.94
N THR A 19 28.05 -10.73 -12.77
CA THR A 19 27.58 -11.27 -11.48
C THR A 19 26.18 -10.77 -11.12
N LEU A 20 25.85 -9.52 -11.46
CA LEU A 20 24.55 -8.90 -11.22
C LEU A 20 23.57 -9.05 -12.41
N SER A 21 23.91 -9.85 -13.41
CA SER A 21 22.98 -10.13 -14.51
C SER A 21 21.76 -10.89 -13.99
N LEU A 22 20.60 -10.72 -14.63
CA LEU A 22 19.36 -11.36 -14.20
C LEU A 22 19.50 -12.88 -14.07
N LYS A 23 20.22 -13.50 -14.99
CA LYS A 23 20.48 -14.95 -14.99
C LYS A 23 21.27 -15.38 -13.75
N GLU A 24 22.36 -14.67 -13.42
CA GLU A 24 23.20 -15.01 -12.27
C GLU A 24 22.51 -14.68 -10.94
N CYS A 25 21.72 -13.60 -10.88
CA CYS A 25 20.90 -13.29 -9.71
C CYS A 25 19.86 -14.39 -9.41
N ILE A 26 19.28 -15.01 -10.44
CA ILE A 26 18.35 -16.14 -10.28
C ILE A 26 19.11 -17.42 -9.90
N ALA A 27 20.26 -17.66 -10.53
CA ALA A 27 21.05 -18.87 -10.30
C ALA A 27 21.70 -18.90 -8.91
N ASN A 28 22.21 -17.77 -8.42
CA ASN A 28 22.88 -17.68 -7.13
C ASN A 28 22.70 -16.27 -6.50
N PRO A 29 21.54 -16.02 -5.85
CA PRO A 29 21.27 -14.72 -5.23
C PRO A 29 22.21 -14.40 -4.06
N ASP A 30 22.77 -15.42 -3.39
CA ASP A 30 23.73 -15.23 -2.31
C ASP A 30 25.03 -14.59 -2.80
N LEU A 31 25.55 -15.10 -3.92
CA LEU A 31 26.76 -14.58 -4.55
C LEU A 31 26.52 -13.16 -5.10
N ALA A 32 25.38 -12.95 -5.74
CA ALA A 32 24.99 -11.66 -6.29
C ALA A 32 24.91 -10.58 -5.20
N LEU A 33 24.31 -10.88 -4.04
CA LEU A 33 24.28 -9.92 -2.93
C LEU A 33 25.67 -9.66 -2.36
N ASN A 34 26.42 -10.72 -1.99
CA ASN A 34 27.66 -10.55 -1.24
C ASN A 34 28.77 -9.95 -2.12
N ARG A 35 29.07 -10.55 -3.27
CA ARG A 35 30.16 -10.11 -4.15
C ARG A 35 29.73 -9.03 -5.12
N GLY A 36 28.46 -9.02 -5.51
CA GLY A 36 27.92 -8.03 -6.43
C GLY A 36 27.63 -6.69 -5.75
N ILE A 37 27.13 -6.69 -4.51
CA ILE A 37 26.62 -5.48 -3.85
C ILE A 37 27.41 -5.14 -2.58
N LEU A 38 27.43 -6.01 -1.58
CA LEU A 38 27.92 -5.68 -0.23
C LEU A 38 29.44 -5.45 -0.19
N GLU A 39 30.23 -6.35 -0.77
CA GLU A 39 31.69 -6.24 -0.82
C GLU A 39 32.16 -4.98 -1.58
N PRO A 40 31.72 -4.71 -2.82
CA PRO A 40 32.07 -3.47 -3.52
C PRO A 40 31.71 -2.21 -2.73
N MET A 41 30.50 -2.16 -2.15
CA MET A 41 30.07 -1.03 -1.35
C MET A 41 30.95 -0.85 -0.10
N ALA A 42 31.36 -1.94 0.55
CA ALA A 42 32.26 -1.89 1.70
C ALA A 42 33.66 -1.38 1.32
N ILE A 43 34.20 -1.82 0.16
CA ILE A 43 35.49 -1.34 -0.36
C ILE A 43 35.44 0.15 -0.67
N LEU A 44 34.40 0.59 -1.40
CA LEU A 44 34.22 2.00 -1.74
C LEU A 44 34.05 2.87 -0.49
N LYS A 45 33.33 2.38 0.53
CA LYS A 45 33.20 3.08 1.81
C LYS A 45 34.54 3.19 2.53
N ARG A 46 35.32 2.11 2.59
CA ARG A 46 36.66 2.09 3.21
C ARG A 46 37.62 3.06 2.52
N ASN A 47 37.50 3.20 1.20
CA ASN A 47 38.33 4.10 0.39
C ASN A 47 37.83 5.55 0.39
N GLY A 48 36.84 5.90 1.23
CA GLY A 48 36.30 7.25 1.33
C GLY A 48 35.48 7.71 0.11
N LYS A 49 35.10 6.81 -0.80
CA LYS A 49 34.30 7.15 -2.00
C LYS A 49 32.81 7.25 -1.70
N ILE A 50 32.34 6.64 -0.60
CA ILE A 50 30.97 6.77 -0.10
C ILE A 50 31.03 7.58 1.19
N GLU A 51 30.71 8.86 1.11
CA GLU A 51 30.77 9.77 2.27
C GLU A 51 29.58 9.57 3.23
N THR A 52 28.46 9.01 2.75
CA THR A 52 27.22 8.85 3.52
C THR A 52 27.42 8.05 4.81
N ASN A 53 27.09 8.64 5.95
CA ASN A 53 27.24 8.00 7.26
C ASN A 53 26.22 6.88 7.51
N ASN A 54 24.99 7.03 7.02
CA ASN A 54 23.94 6.02 7.09
C ASN A 54 23.14 5.99 5.79
N CYS A 55 22.92 4.80 5.24
CA CYS A 55 22.04 4.54 4.12
C CYS A 55 20.93 3.59 4.60
N VAL A 56 19.70 3.82 4.14
CA VAL A 56 18.53 3.03 4.52
C VAL A 56 17.94 2.38 3.29
N ILE A 57 17.77 1.06 3.34
CA ILE A 57 16.95 0.29 2.42
C ILE A 57 15.58 0.17 3.05
N LEU A 58 14.57 0.79 2.44
CA LEU A 58 13.18 0.62 2.80
C LEU A 58 12.59 -0.56 2.04
N ILE A 59 12.09 -1.55 2.76
CA ILE A 59 11.32 -2.67 2.21
C ILE A 59 9.89 -2.54 2.70
N ASP A 60 9.02 -1.98 1.86
CA ASP A 60 7.62 -1.84 2.19
C ASP A 60 6.88 -3.18 2.02
N ALA A 61 6.03 -3.51 2.99
CA ALA A 61 5.18 -4.69 3.04
C ALA A 61 5.94 -6.01 2.80
N LEU A 62 6.97 -6.27 3.61
CA LEU A 62 7.83 -7.46 3.51
C LEU A 62 7.04 -8.78 3.47
N CYS A 63 5.91 -8.85 4.17
CA CYS A 63 5.03 -10.02 4.18
C CYS A 63 4.38 -10.35 2.84
N GLU A 64 4.26 -9.41 1.90
CA GLU A 64 3.64 -9.67 0.60
C GLU A 64 4.47 -10.66 -0.23
N ALA A 65 5.78 -10.74 0.02
CA ALA A 65 6.66 -11.71 -0.62
C ALA A 65 6.32 -13.17 -0.24
N GLU A 66 5.63 -13.40 0.89
CA GLU A 66 5.25 -14.76 1.30
C GLU A 66 4.11 -15.34 0.45
N TYR A 67 3.26 -14.50 -0.14
CA TYR A 67 2.22 -14.98 -1.06
C TYR A 67 2.80 -15.55 -2.36
N HIS A 68 4.02 -15.16 -2.69
CA HIS A 68 4.77 -15.62 -3.86
C HIS A 68 5.97 -16.48 -3.48
N ARG A 69 5.90 -17.15 -2.32
CA ARG A 69 6.95 -18.07 -1.89
C ARG A 69 7.24 -19.07 -3.02
N PRO A 70 8.49 -19.18 -3.49
CA PRO A 70 8.83 -20.14 -4.52
C PRO A 70 8.84 -21.56 -3.96
N ASP A 71 8.62 -22.56 -4.81
CA ASP A 71 8.76 -23.97 -4.43
C ASP A 71 10.19 -24.29 -3.95
N HIS A 72 11.17 -23.55 -4.48
CA HIS A 72 12.58 -23.67 -4.15
C HIS A 72 13.22 -22.29 -3.97
N GLY A 73 13.99 -22.12 -2.90
CA GLY A 73 14.72 -20.88 -2.61
C GLY A 73 14.13 -20.06 -1.46
N ASP A 74 14.74 -18.90 -1.24
CA ASP A 74 14.39 -18.01 -0.15
C ASP A 74 13.26 -17.03 -0.54
N THR A 75 12.41 -16.70 0.43
CA THR A 75 11.61 -15.46 0.32
C THR A 75 12.49 -14.27 0.66
N ILE A 76 12.04 -13.04 0.40
CA ILE A 76 12.80 -11.84 0.81
C ILE A 76 13.10 -11.89 2.31
N THR A 77 12.17 -12.39 3.13
CA THR A 77 12.38 -12.49 4.57
C THR A 77 13.48 -13.48 4.94
N THR A 78 13.42 -14.72 4.44
CA THR A 78 14.43 -15.73 4.79
C THR A 78 15.80 -15.38 4.21
N PHE A 79 15.82 -14.75 3.03
CA PHE A 79 17.03 -14.20 2.43
C PHE A 79 17.69 -13.14 3.32
N LEU A 80 16.91 -12.21 3.87
CA LEU A 80 17.43 -11.20 4.81
C LEU A 80 17.94 -11.84 6.10
N VAL A 81 17.22 -12.82 6.67
CA VAL A 81 17.68 -13.55 7.87
C VAL A 81 19.07 -14.16 7.63
N LYS A 82 19.25 -14.78 6.47
CA LYS A 82 20.50 -15.44 6.08
C LYS A 82 21.68 -14.48 5.91
N HIS A 83 21.44 -13.28 5.39
CA HIS A 83 22.51 -12.35 5.00
C HIS A 83 22.74 -11.18 5.93
N MET A 84 21.90 -10.98 6.95
CA MET A 84 21.97 -9.76 7.75
C MET A 84 23.33 -9.54 8.43
N CYS A 85 24.03 -10.62 8.79
CA CYS A 85 25.36 -10.55 9.38
C CYS A 85 26.43 -9.96 8.42
N HIS A 86 26.19 -9.98 7.12
CA HIS A 86 27.09 -9.42 6.11
C HIS A 86 26.83 -7.94 5.82
N PHE A 87 25.70 -7.39 6.29
CA PHE A 87 25.38 -5.98 6.06
C PHE A 87 26.32 -5.08 6.87
N PRO A 88 26.95 -4.07 6.24
CA PRO A 88 27.81 -3.15 6.96
C PRO A 88 26.97 -2.26 7.89
N SER A 89 27.56 -1.82 9.00
CA SER A 89 26.84 -1.08 10.06
C SER A 89 26.18 0.21 9.59
N TRP A 90 26.66 0.83 8.51
CA TRP A 90 26.11 2.05 7.91
C TRP A 90 24.93 1.78 6.96
N LEU A 91 24.72 0.55 6.51
CA LEU A 91 23.60 0.17 5.63
C LEU A 91 22.51 -0.49 6.46
N LYS A 92 21.44 0.25 6.73
CA LYS A 92 20.30 -0.19 7.55
C LYS A 92 19.17 -0.69 6.68
N VAL A 93 18.41 -1.66 7.18
CA VAL A 93 17.15 -2.10 6.59
C VAL A 93 16.02 -1.65 7.49
N VAL A 94 15.04 -0.95 6.92
CA VAL A 94 13.76 -0.67 7.54
C VAL A 94 12.72 -1.42 6.74
N ALA A 95 12.03 -2.36 7.39
CA ALA A 95 10.99 -3.15 6.75
C ALA A 95 9.65 -2.90 7.44
N THR A 96 8.58 -2.79 6.67
CA THR A 96 7.21 -2.73 7.20
C THR A 96 6.53 -4.08 7.01
N ILE A 97 5.68 -4.45 7.96
CA ILE A 97 4.93 -5.71 7.92
C ILE A 97 3.53 -5.49 8.49
N ARG A 98 2.55 -6.21 7.93
CA ARG A 98 1.20 -6.27 8.49
C ARG A 98 1.21 -7.10 9.77
N THR A 99 0.55 -6.60 10.81
CA THR A 99 0.45 -7.23 12.13
C THR A 99 -0.01 -8.69 12.07
N GLN A 100 -0.93 -9.00 11.14
CA GLN A 100 -1.47 -10.35 10.95
C GLN A 100 -0.42 -11.37 10.48
N LEU A 101 0.68 -10.90 9.88
CA LEU A 101 1.74 -11.73 9.32
C LEU A 101 3.08 -11.53 10.03
N GLN A 102 3.10 -10.92 11.22
CA GLN A 102 4.32 -10.66 11.99
C GLN A 102 5.21 -11.90 12.20
N GLU A 103 4.57 -13.08 12.26
CA GLU A 103 5.19 -14.40 12.39
C GLU A 103 6.31 -14.64 11.38
N VAL A 104 6.13 -14.15 10.15
CA VAL A 104 7.08 -14.27 9.03
C VAL A 104 8.45 -13.68 9.41
N THR A 105 8.46 -12.64 10.24
CA THR A 105 9.69 -11.90 10.59
C THR A 105 10.28 -12.33 11.92
N LYS A 106 9.80 -13.41 12.55
CA LYS A 106 10.24 -13.83 13.90
C LYS A 106 11.75 -14.03 14.02
N GLN A 107 12.37 -14.53 12.96
CA GLN A 107 13.80 -14.81 12.93
C GLN A 107 14.67 -13.59 12.58
N LEU A 108 14.08 -12.47 12.16
CA LEU A 108 14.86 -11.28 11.86
C LEU A 108 15.37 -10.62 13.15
N PRO A 109 16.67 -10.32 13.26
CA PRO A 109 17.28 -9.71 14.44
C PRO A 109 17.03 -8.19 14.49
N TYR A 110 15.82 -7.74 14.13
CA TYR A 110 15.49 -6.32 13.97
C TYR A 110 14.80 -5.77 15.21
N THR A 111 15.04 -4.50 15.49
CA THR A 111 14.23 -3.74 16.45
C THR A 111 12.80 -3.64 15.92
N ARG A 112 11.82 -4.04 16.73
CA ARG A 112 10.40 -4.00 16.37
C ARG A 112 9.76 -2.72 16.90
N ILE A 113 9.07 -2.02 16.01
CA ILE A 113 8.24 -0.86 16.35
C ILE A 113 6.81 -1.20 15.91
N SER A 114 5.87 -1.19 16.85
CA SER A 114 4.44 -1.41 16.58
C SER A 114 3.71 -0.07 16.51
N LEU A 115 2.89 0.11 15.48
CA LEU A 115 2.00 1.26 15.33
C LEU A 115 0.53 0.92 15.68
N ASP A 116 0.25 -0.32 16.11
CA ASP A 116 -1.12 -0.81 16.36
C ASP A 116 -1.60 -0.62 17.81
N ASN A 117 -0.75 -0.05 18.66
CA ASN A 117 -0.98 0.08 20.10
C ASN A 117 -1.93 1.24 20.45
N ILE A 118 -3.02 1.42 19.70
CA ILE A 118 -3.94 2.56 19.82
C ILE A 118 -4.61 2.63 21.19
N THR A 119 -4.87 1.51 21.85
CA THR A 119 -5.53 1.47 23.17
C THR A 119 -4.61 1.93 24.30
N THR A 120 -3.30 1.77 24.13
CA THR A 120 -2.30 2.09 25.16
C THR A 120 -1.52 3.37 24.87
N ASN A 121 -1.50 3.84 23.61
CA ASN A 121 -0.71 4.99 23.19
C ASN A 121 -1.62 6.21 22.95
N GLU A 122 -1.69 7.09 23.96
CA GLU A 122 -2.48 8.33 23.90
C GLU A 122 -2.07 9.26 22.75
N ASN A 123 -0.80 9.24 22.34
CA ASN A 123 -0.34 10.06 21.20
C ASN A 123 -0.98 9.61 19.89
N LEU A 124 -1.13 8.30 19.66
CA LEU A 124 -1.79 7.80 18.45
C LEU A 124 -3.28 8.17 18.42
N GLN A 125 -3.95 8.13 19.58
CA GLN A 125 -5.35 8.58 19.67
C GLN A 125 -5.46 10.07 19.39
N LYS A 126 -4.53 10.87 19.95
CA LYS A 126 -4.47 12.31 19.74
C LYS A 126 -4.22 12.65 18.27
N ASP A 127 -3.22 12.05 17.62
CA ASP A 127 -2.92 12.30 16.21
C ASP A 127 -4.10 11.96 15.29
N MET A 128 -4.79 10.84 15.57
CA MET A 128 -6.00 10.46 14.84
C MET A 128 -7.14 11.46 15.05
N LEU A 129 -7.37 11.87 16.30
CA LEU A 129 -8.40 12.83 16.63
C LEU A 129 -8.12 14.21 16.01
N ASP A 130 -6.86 14.64 16.03
CA ASP A 130 -6.40 15.89 15.40
C ASP A 130 -6.61 15.84 13.89
N TYR A 131 -6.30 14.71 13.24
CA TYR A 131 -6.59 14.52 11.82
C TYR A 131 -8.09 14.57 11.50
N ILE A 132 -8.94 13.89 12.28
CA ILE A 132 -10.39 13.90 12.10
C ILE A 132 -10.95 15.32 12.28
N ASN A 133 -10.55 15.99 13.35
CA ASN A 133 -10.99 17.36 13.65
C ASN A 133 -10.52 18.35 12.58
N PHE A 134 -9.27 18.23 12.11
CA PHE A 134 -8.76 19.03 11.01
C PHE A 134 -9.62 18.87 9.75
N ARG A 135 -9.95 17.63 9.35
CA ARG A 135 -10.82 17.37 8.19
C ARG A 135 -12.23 17.94 8.38
N LEU A 136 -12.79 17.83 9.58
CA LEU A 136 -14.11 18.39 9.90
C LEU A 136 -14.12 19.91 9.83
N GLN A 137 -13.12 20.58 10.38
CA GLN A 137 -13.04 22.04 10.40
C GLN A 137 -12.83 22.63 9.00
N ASN A 138 -12.11 21.92 8.14
CA ASN A 138 -11.75 22.40 6.81
C ASN A 138 -12.72 21.96 5.69
N SER A 139 -13.76 21.18 6.00
CA SER A 139 -14.72 20.70 4.99
C SER A 139 -16.18 20.97 5.39
N PRO A 140 -16.80 22.04 4.86
CA PRO A 140 -18.21 22.34 5.11
C PRO A 140 -19.16 21.20 4.69
N SER A 141 -18.80 20.47 3.62
CA SER A 141 -19.56 19.30 3.16
C SER A 141 -19.63 18.22 4.23
N ILE A 142 -18.51 17.89 4.88
CA ILE A 142 -18.51 16.90 5.96
C ILE A 142 -19.38 17.40 7.12
N GLN A 143 -19.23 18.66 7.53
CA GLN A 143 -20.04 19.24 8.62
C GLN A 143 -21.55 19.14 8.35
N SER A 144 -21.98 19.49 7.13
CA SER A 144 -23.39 19.40 6.73
C SER A 144 -23.92 17.97 6.69
N ASN A 145 -23.06 16.98 6.39
CA ASN A 145 -23.44 15.57 6.28
C ASN A 145 -23.46 14.84 7.63
N ILE A 146 -22.91 15.43 8.70
CA ILE A 146 -22.98 14.88 10.06
C ILE A 146 -23.95 15.64 10.99
N THR A 147 -24.26 16.90 10.69
CA THR A 147 -25.08 17.74 11.58
C THR A 147 -26.56 17.36 11.48
N LEU A 148 -27.16 17.07 12.63
CA LEU A 148 -28.59 16.82 12.80
C LEU A 148 -29.36 18.15 12.69
N SER A 149 -30.08 18.35 11.59
CA SER A 149 -31.02 19.47 11.43
C SER A 149 -32.44 19.04 11.84
N THR A 150 -32.67 18.81 13.13
CA THR A 150 -34.03 18.54 13.63
C THR A 150 -34.56 19.77 14.36
N ALA A 151 -35.74 20.26 13.93
CA ALA A 151 -36.37 21.51 14.37
C ALA A 151 -36.66 21.64 15.87
N ILE A 152 -36.44 20.60 16.68
CA ILE A 152 -36.89 20.52 18.08
C ILE A 152 -35.73 20.70 19.07
N LYS A 153 -34.47 20.46 18.68
CA LYS A 153 -33.28 20.77 19.51
C LYS A 153 -32.07 21.01 18.60
N LEU A 154 -31.66 22.27 18.45
CA LEU A 154 -30.32 22.61 17.97
C LEU A 154 -29.32 22.25 19.07
N GLU A 155 -28.83 21.01 19.08
CA GLU A 155 -27.53 20.78 19.72
C GLU A 155 -26.52 21.68 19.03
N SER A 156 -25.69 22.40 19.80
CA SER A 156 -24.61 23.22 19.22
C SER A 156 -23.81 22.37 18.23
N GLY A 157 -23.55 22.89 17.03
CA GLY A 157 -22.83 22.17 15.96
C GLY A 157 -21.49 21.59 16.46
N ASN A 158 -20.84 22.29 17.39
CA ASN A 158 -19.60 21.85 18.03
C ASN A 158 -19.77 20.58 18.86
N VAL A 159 -20.90 20.40 19.54
CA VAL A 159 -21.20 19.20 20.33
C VAL A 159 -21.42 17.99 19.41
N THR A 160 -22.15 18.19 18.30
CA THR A 160 -22.38 17.13 17.31
C THR A 160 -21.09 16.70 16.62
N GLN A 161 -20.25 17.66 16.24
CA GLN A 161 -18.93 17.40 15.67
C GLN A 161 -18.04 16.64 16.64
N HIS A 162 -17.99 17.05 17.91
CA HIS A 162 -17.20 16.36 18.92
C HIS A 162 -17.67 14.91 19.14
N LYS A 163 -18.99 14.67 19.26
CA LYS A 163 -19.56 13.32 19.36
C LYS A 163 -19.19 12.46 18.15
N PHE A 164 -19.27 13.03 16.94
CA PHE A 164 -18.88 12.34 15.71
C PHE A 164 -17.38 12.01 15.69
N SER A 165 -16.50 12.95 16.03
CA SER A 165 -15.05 12.73 16.07
C SER A 165 -14.68 11.59 17.01
N GLN A 166 -15.28 11.56 18.22
CA GLN A 166 -15.05 10.49 19.19
C GLN A 166 -15.58 9.14 18.68
N HIS A 167 -16.74 9.13 18.02
CA HIS A 167 -17.27 7.91 17.43
C HIS A 167 -16.37 7.38 16.30
N LEU A 168 -15.93 8.24 15.39
CA LEU A 168 -15.05 7.84 14.28
C LEU A 168 -13.67 7.41 14.78
N LEU A 169 -13.12 8.06 15.81
CA LEU A 169 -11.88 7.66 16.47
C LEU A 169 -11.98 6.20 16.95
N ASN A 170 -13.03 5.88 17.71
CA ASN A 170 -13.28 4.52 18.20
C ASN A 170 -13.49 3.52 17.05
N LEU A 171 -14.19 3.92 16.00
CA LEU A 171 -14.45 3.05 14.86
C LEU A 171 -13.21 2.79 14.01
N SER A 172 -12.28 3.75 13.95
CA SER A 172 -11.07 3.67 13.14
C SER A 172 -10.08 2.62 13.61
N GLN A 173 -10.09 2.28 14.90
CA GLN A 173 -9.13 1.35 15.51
C GLN A 173 -7.66 1.68 15.14
N GLY A 174 -7.32 2.97 15.03
CA GLY A 174 -5.98 3.43 14.65
C GLY A 174 -5.70 3.47 13.14
N SER A 175 -6.64 3.05 12.29
CA SER A 175 -6.48 3.08 10.83
C SER A 175 -6.78 4.46 10.24
N PHE A 176 -5.73 5.22 9.91
CA PHE A 176 -5.86 6.51 9.23
C PHE A 176 -6.51 6.35 7.84
N LEU A 177 -6.26 5.24 7.17
CA LEU A 177 -6.88 4.93 5.89
C LEU A 177 -8.40 4.81 6.03
N PHE A 178 -8.88 4.11 7.06
CA PHE A 178 -10.31 3.97 7.34
C PHE A 178 -10.95 5.34 7.62
N ALA A 179 -10.34 6.13 8.52
CA ALA A 179 -10.84 7.47 8.86
C ALA A 179 -10.87 8.37 7.60
N LYS A 180 -9.78 8.37 6.82
CA LYS A 180 -9.69 9.11 5.57
C LYS A 180 -10.78 8.73 4.59
N LEU A 181 -10.95 7.45 4.28
CA LEU A 181 -11.93 7.03 3.28
C LEU A 181 -13.36 7.31 3.74
N THR A 182 -13.66 7.14 5.03
CA THR A 182 -14.97 7.50 5.60
C THR A 182 -15.26 9.00 5.46
N LEU A 183 -14.27 9.85 5.78
CA LEU A 183 -14.37 11.30 5.62
C LEU A 183 -14.47 11.71 4.14
N ASP A 184 -13.73 11.05 3.24
CA ASP A 184 -13.80 11.28 1.79
C ASP A 184 -15.22 10.95 1.24
N LEU A 185 -15.88 9.91 1.76
CA LEU A 185 -17.26 9.56 1.42
C LEU A 185 -18.27 10.61 1.90
N LEU A 186 -18.11 11.10 3.13
CA LEU A 186 -18.92 12.18 3.68
C LEU A 186 -18.72 13.48 2.91
N GLU A 187 -17.48 13.82 2.56
CA GLU A 187 -17.13 15.04 1.83
C GLU A 187 -17.76 15.07 0.43
N ARG A 188 -17.82 13.91 -0.24
CA ARG A 188 -18.47 13.75 -1.55
C ARG A 188 -19.99 13.60 -1.49
N GLY A 189 -20.59 13.56 -0.29
CA GLY A 189 -22.03 13.34 -0.12
C GLY A 189 -22.48 11.91 -0.46
N HIS A 190 -21.56 10.96 -0.56
CA HIS A 190 -21.87 9.55 -0.77
C HIS A 190 -22.30 8.85 0.52
N LEU A 191 -22.07 9.50 1.66
CA LEU A 191 -22.47 9.06 2.98
C LEU A 191 -23.06 10.25 3.74
N VAL A 192 -24.11 10.02 4.53
CA VAL A 192 -24.77 11.04 5.36
C VAL A 192 -25.04 10.44 6.72
N ALA A 193 -24.43 10.98 7.77
CA ALA A 193 -24.42 10.43 9.11
C ALA A 193 -25.21 11.31 10.11
N LYS A 194 -26.44 11.68 9.74
CA LYS A 194 -27.34 12.53 10.54
C LYS A 194 -28.19 11.72 11.53
N SER A 195 -27.64 10.69 12.17
CA SER A 195 -28.37 9.91 13.18
C SER A 195 -27.53 9.81 14.44
N SER A 196 -28.18 9.82 15.61
CA SER A 196 -27.51 9.82 16.92
C SER A 196 -26.64 8.59 17.17
N GLY A 197 -26.87 7.48 16.45
CA GLY A 197 -26.12 6.24 16.58
C GLY A 197 -25.13 5.95 15.47
N TYR A 198 -24.99 6.83 14.47
CA TYR A 198 -24.06 6.68 13.32
C TYR A 198 -24.04 5.30 12.64
N LYS A 199 -25.12 4.51 12.73
CA LYS A 199 -25.20 3.12 12.22
C LYS A 199 -24.99 2.97 10.71
N VAL A 200 -25.09 4.07 9.98
CA VAL A 200 -24.86 4.14 8.53
C VAL A 200 -23.37 4.13 8.17
N LEU A 201 -22.49 4.44 9.13
CA LEU A 201 -21.05 4.41 8.88
C LEU A 201 -20.60 2.96 8.68
N PRO A 202 -19.78 2.70 7.65
CA PRO A 202 -19.08 1.42 7.50
C PRO A 202 -18.28 1.11 8.76
N VAL A 203 -18.21 -0.15 9.18
CA VAL A 203 -17.44 -0.59 10.36
C VAL A 203 -16.12 -1.29 10.00
N THR A 204 -15.86 -1.52 8.70
CA THR A 204 -14.60 -2.10 8.20
C THR A 204 -14.17 -1.46 6.89
N LEU A 205 -12.88 -1.55 6.55
CA LEU A 205 -12.37 -1.16 5.23
C LEU A 205 -13.06 -1.92 4.09
N ALA A 206 -13.38 -3.20 4.28
CA ALA A 206 -14.09 -3.99 3.29
C ALA A 206 -15.47 -3.41 2.96
N GLN A 207 -16.21 -2.93 3.96
CA GLN A 207 -17.50 -2.27 3.75
C GLN A 207 -17.35 -0.91 3.03
N ILE A 208 -16.30 -0.15 3.33
CA ILE A 208 -15.96 1.08 2.59
C ILE A 208 -15.70 0.76 1.12
N TYR A 209 -14.87 -0.24 0.83
CA TYR A 209 -14.57 -0.64 -0.54
C TYR A 209 -15.81 -1.15 -1.27
N LEU A 210 -16.65 -1.95 -0.60
CA LEU A 210 -17.91 -2.42 -1.15
C LEU A 210 -18.84 -1.25 -1.49
N LEU A 211 -18.95 -0.25 -0.62
CA LEU A 211 -19.73 0.96 -0.89
C LEU A 211 -19.19 1.72 -2.11
N HIS A 212 -17.87 1.93 -2.19
CA HIS A 212 -17.23 2.54 -3.36
C HIS A 212 -17.51 1.76 -4.66
N PHE A 213 -17.44 0.43 -4.61
CA PHE A 213 -17.76 -0.43 -5.74
C PHE A 213 -19.23 -0.34 -6.13
N ASN A 214 -20.16 -0.38 -5.17
CA ASN A 214 -21.60 -0.27 -5.43
C ASN A 214 -21.99 1.11 -6.00
N LEU A 215 -21.34 2.18 -5.55
CA LEU A 215 -21.54 3.52 -6.11
C LEU A 215 -21.03 3.60 -7.56
N ARG A 216 -19.94 2.90 -7.89
CA ARG A 216 -19.41 2.85 -9.26
C ARG A 216 -20.21 1.92 -10.16
N PHE A 217 -20.65 0.79 -9.63
CA PHE A 217 -21.34 -0.28 -10.33
C PHE A 217 -22.65 -0.62 -9.61
N PRO A 218 -23.73 0.18 -9.81
CA PRO A 218 -24.97 0.01 -9.06
C PRO A 218 -25.76 -1.26 -9.39
N THR A 219 -25.37 -1.98 -10.45
CA THR A 219 -26.07 -3.16 -10.95
C THR A 219 -25.06 -4.24 -11.30
N VAL A 220 -25.47 -5.51 -11.20
CA VAL A 220 -24.66 -6.66 -11.63
C VAL A 220 -24.20 -6.47 -13.08
N ARG A 221 -25.09 -6.03 -13.97
CA ARG A 221 -24.79 -5.77 -15.39
C ARG A 221 -23.73 -4.70 -15.62
N SER A 222 -23.62 -3.68 -14.75
CA SER A 222 -22.57 -2.66 -14.91
C SER A 222 -21.22 -3.16 -14.42
N PHE A 223 -21.19 -4.03 -13.39
CA PHE A 223 -19.99 -4.70 -12.92
C PHE A 223 -19.47 -5.74 -13.94
N GLU A 224 -20.36 -6.57 -14.51
CA GLU A 224 -20.02 -7.59 -15.53
C GLU A 224 -19.21 -7.03 -16.70
N LYS A 225 -19.43 -5.75 -17.06
CA LYS A 225 -18.67 -5.08 -18.13
C LYS A 225 -17.17 -4.98 -17.87
N VAL A 226 -16.77 -4.91 -16.59
CA VAL A 226 -15.37 -4.72 -16.17
C VAL A 226 -14.77 -5.95 -15.50
N THR A 227 -15.58 -6.98 -15.21
CA THR A 227 -15.14 -8.19 -14.48
C THR A 227 -13.93 -8.85 -15.13
N HIS A 228 -13.94 -9.09 -16.45
CA HIS A 228 -12.81 -9.73 -17.13
C HIS A 228 -11.50 -8.92 -17.03
N VAL A 229 -11.60 -7.58 -17.09
CA VAL A 229 -10.45 -6.69 -16.92
C VAL A 229 -9.88 -6.84 -15.50
N LEU A 230 -10.76 -6.83 -14.49
CA LEU A 230 -10.35 -7.04 -13.10
C LEU A 230 -9.75 -8.43 -12.87
N SER A 231 -10.35 -9.48 -13.43
CA SER A 231 -9.84 -10.86 -13.34
C SER A 231 -8.44 -10.99 -13.93
N VAL A 232 -8.21 -10.44 -15.12
CA VAL A 232 -6.88 -10.41 -15.75
C VAL A 232 -5.88 -9.68 -14.84
N CYS A 233 -6.20 -8.47 -14.39
CA CYS A 233 -5.33 -7.70 -13.51
C CYS A 233 -5.02 -8.40 -12.18
N LEU A 234 -6.00 -9.07 -11.58
CA LEU A 234 -5.83 -9.81 -10.32
C LEU A 234 -5.00 -11.09 -10.50
N SER A 235 -5.11 -11.74 -11.66
CA SER A 235 -4.35 -12.97 -11.96
C SER A 235 -2.90 -12.70 -12.37
N ALA A 236 -2.57 -11.46 -12.73
CA ALA A 236 -1.25 -11.11 -13.24
C ALA A 236 -0.21 -11.05 -12.12
N LEU A 237 0.92 -11.76 -12.30
CA LEU A 237 2.06 -11.72 -11.39
C LEU A 237 2.91 -10.44 -11.56
N TYR A 238 2.81 -9.81 -12.73
CA TYR A 238 3.54 -8.60 -13.08
C TYR A 238 2.58 -7.51 -13.53
N PRO A 239 2.95 -6.23 -13.34
CA PRO A 239 2.15 -5.13 -13.85
C PRO A 239 2.01 -5.24 -15.37
N LEU A 240 0.78 -5.30 -15.85
CA LEU A 240 0.49 -5.39 -17.28
C LEU A 240 0.33 -3.99 -17.88
N THR A 241 0.84 -3.83 -19.09
CA THR A 241 0.53 -2.69 -19.96
C THR A 241 -0.93 -2.75 -20.42
N LEU A 242 -1.47 -1.62 -20.84
CA LEU A 242 -2.84 -1.52 -21.33
C LEU A 242 -3.13 -2.48 -22.51
N LEU A 243 -2.13 -2.68 -23.39
CA LEU A 243 -2.22 -3.61 -24.52
C LEU A 243 -2.21 -5.08 -24.06
N GLU A 244 -1.33 -5.44 -23.12
CA GLU A 244 -1.30 -6.80 -22.57
C GLU A 244 -2.62 -7.16 -21.87
N ILE A 245 -3.22 -6.21 -21.14
CA ILE A 245 -4.54 -6.42 -20.54
C ILE A 245 -5.59 -6.66 -21.63
N TYR A 246 -5.61 -5.84 -22.69
CA TYR A 246 -6.57 -5.99 -23.78
C TYR A 246 -6.46 -7.33 -24.50
N TYR A 247 -5.24 -7.75 -24.86
CA TYR A 247 -5.03 -9.02 -25.52
C TYR A 247 -5.34 -10.21 -24.59
N SER A 248 -5.03 -10.10 -23.30
CA SER A 248 -5.37 -11.12 -22.30
C SER A 248 -6.88 -11.24 -22.06
N VAL A 249 -7.64 -10.14 -22.12
CA VAL A 249 -9.10 -10.19 -22.05
C VAL A 249 -9.67 -10.85 -23.30
N ASN A 250 -9.14 -10.51 -24.48
CA ASN A 250 -9.61 -11.05 -25.75
C ASN A 250 -9.24 -12.53 -25.98
N SER A 251 -8.15 -13.03 -25.39
CA SER A 251 -7.80 -14.45 -25.47
C SER A 251 -8.78 -15.37 -24.75
N LEU A 252 -9.64 -14.82 -23.89
CA LEU A 252 -10.73 -15.54 -23.23
C LEU A 252 -12.02 -15.59 -24.08
N LEU A 253 -12.04 -14.94 -25.24
CA LEU A 253 -13.21 -14.83 -26.12
C LEU A 253 -12.98 -15.65 -27.41
N VAL A 254 -14.02 -16.33 -27.88
CA VAL A 254 -13.96 -17.19 -29.07
C VAL A 254 -14.53 -16.48 -30.30
N ASP A 255 -15.82 -16.16 -30.28
CA ASP A 255 -16.52 -15.65 -31.47
C ASP A 255 -16.68 -14.13 -31.49
N ARG A 256 -16.65 -13.49 -30.32
CA ARG A 256 -16.94 -12.06 -30.17
C ARG A 256 -15.86 -11.37 -29.37
N PHE A 257 -14.85 -10.87 -30.06
CA PHE A 257 -13.79 -10.05 -29.47
C PHE A 257 -14.33 -8.70 -29.00
N LEU A 258 -13.77 -8.20 -27.90
CA LEU A 258 -14.01 -6.87 -27.36
C LEU A 258 -13.27 -5.84 -28.22
N PRO A 259 -13.95 -4.89 -28.89
CA PRO A 259 -13.29 -3.86 -29.66
C PRO A 259 -12.44 -2.94 -28.77
N TRP A 260 -11.32 -2.45 -29.30
CA TRP A 260 -10.40 -1.58 -28.56
C TRP A 260 -11.06 -0.33 -27.95
N THR A 261 -11.94 0.33 -28.70
CA THR A 261 -12.66 1.53 -28.22
C THR A 261 -13.57 1.21 -27.04
N GLU A 262 -14.26 0.07 -27.08
CA GLU A 262 -15.11 -0.39 -26.00
C GLU A 262 -14.29 -0.82 -24.78
N PHE A 263 -13.17 -1.50 -24.99
CA PHE A 263 -12.22 -1.82 -23.94
C PHE A 263 -11.73 -0.57 -23.20
N LEU A 264 -11.32 0.48 -23.93
CA LEU A 264 -10.86 1.73 -23.31
C LEU A 264 -11.95 2.38 -22.45
N GLN A 265 -13.21 2.35 -22.90
CA GLN A 265 -14.34 2.86 -22.12
C GLN A 265 -14.53 2.04 -20.83
N ARG A 266 -14.52 0.71 -20.92
CA ARG A 266 -14.62 -0.20 -19.77
C ARG A 266 -13.45 -0.01 -18.81
N PHE A 267 -12.22 0.11 -19.32
CA PHE A 267 -11.02 0.34 -18.52
C PHE A 267 -11.07 1.69 -17.78
N LYS A 268 -11.57 2.75 -18.44
CA LYS A 268 -11.76 4.06 -17.80
C LYS A 268 -12.74 4.00 -16.62
N LEU A 269 -13.68 3.03 -16.61
CA LEU A 269 -14.56 2.84 -15.45
C LEU A 269 -13.80 2.42 -14.19
N LEU A 270 -12.65 1.75 -14.35
CA LEU A 270 -11.77 1.28 -13.28
C LEU A 270 -10.76 2.33 -12.78
N SER A 271 -10.80 3.55 -13.34
CA SER A 271 -9.96 4.65 -12.86
C SER A 271 -10.20 4.90 -11.37
N GLY A 272 -9.11 4.92 -10.59
CA GLY A 272 -9.15 5.07 -9.13
C GLY A 272 -9.24 3.75 -8.36
N PHE A 273 -9.54 2.62 -9.03
CA PHE A 273 -9.43 1.27 -8.47
C PHE A 273 -8.12 0.60 -8.87
N LEU A 274 -7.68 0.80 -10.11
CA LEU A 274 -6.38 0.35 -10.59
C LEU A 274 -5.32 1.41 -10.33
N VAL A 275 -4.19 0.99 -9.76
CA VAL A 275 -3.02 1.84 -9.54
C VAL A 275 -1.98 1.53 -10.60
N LYS A 276 -1.51 2.57 -11.30
CA LYS A 276 -0.38 2.44 -12.22
C LYS A 276 0.91 2.38 -11.39
N ARG A 277 1.64 1.26 -11.46
CA ARG A 277 3.04 1.24 -11.02
C ARG A 277 3.86 2.01 -12.07
N LEU A 278 4.49 3.10 -11.63
CA LEU A 278 5.39 3.95 -12.45
C LEU A 278 6.82 3.41 -12.38
#